data_AF-A0A9X4RFP6-F1
#
_entry.id   AF-A0A9X4RFP6-F1
#
_cell.length_a   1.000
_cell.length_b   1.000
_cell.length_c   1.000
_cell.angle_alpha   90.00
_cell.angle_beta   90.00
_cell.angle_gamma   90.00
#
_symmetry.space_group_name_H-M   'P 1'
#
loop_
_entity.id
_entity.type
_entity.pdbx_description
1 polymer ?
#
loop_
_entity_poly.entity_id
_entity_poly.type
_entity_poly.pdbx_seq_one_letter_code
_entity_poly.pdbx_strand_id
1 'polypeptide(L)' 'MASTVENKPVSKRINVTLPDKTGALIEKLASVEGRSVSSMAAYLIQKAVDDAREKGLIKDEEKG' A
#
# COMPACT_ATOMS: atom_id res chain seq x y z
N MET A 1 -9.68 -11.45 34.58
CA MET A 1 -10.13 -11.56 33.18
C MET A 1 -9.15 -10.76 32.33
N ALA A 2 -8.20 -11.43 31.68
CA ALA A 2 -7.24 -10.77 30.80
C ALA A 2 -7.96 -10.41 29.51
N SER A 3 -8.10 -9.11 29.24
CA SER A 3 -8.64 -8.62 27.98
C SER A 3 -7.57 -8.84 26.91
N THR A 4 -7.76 -9.87 26.09
CA THR A 4 -6.96 -10.08 24.88
C THR A 4 -7.12 -8.84 24.01
N VAL A 5 -6.05 -8.06 23.89
CA VAL A 5 -6.01 -6.90 23.00
C VAL A 5 -6.10 -7.45 21.59
N GLU A 6 -7.28 -7.38 20.98
CA GLU A 6 -7.48 -7.74 19.59
C GLU A 6 -6.56 -6.84 18.74
N ASN A 7 -5.48 -7.42 18.22
CA ASN A 7 -4.63 -6.80 17.22
C ASN A 7 -5.47 -6.63 15.94
N LYS A 8 -6.22 -5.53 15.85
CA LYS A 8 -7.00 -5.16 14.66
C LYS A 8 -6.06 -5.17 13.46
N PRO A 9 -6.45 -5.76 12.31
CA PRO A 9 -5.66 -5.64 11.11
C PRO A 9 -5.56 -4.15 10.75
N VAL A 10 -4.38 -3.56 10.93
CA VAL A 10 -4.08 -2.13 10.74
C VAL A 10 -4.04 -1.77 9.26
N SER A 11 -5.09 -2.11 8.52
CA SER A 11 -5.28 -1.65 7.15
C SER A 11 -5.79 -0.20 7.20
N LYS A 12 -4.89 0.77 7.05
CA LYS A 12 -5.27 2.16 6.83
C LYS A 12 -5.85 2.29 5.42
N ARG A 13 -7.11 2.74 5.32
CA ARG A 13 -7.72 3.07 4.03
C ARG A 13 -7.30 4.48 3.62
N ILE A 14 -6.76 4.60 2.42
CA ILE A 14 -6.41 5.87 1.80
C ILE A 14 -7.12 5.97 0.44
N ASN A 15 -7.54 7.18 0.07
CA ASN A 15 -8.03 7.46 -1.27
C ASN A 15 -6.90 8.16 -2.03
N VAL A 16 -6.55 7.63 -3.20
CA VAL A 16 -5.49 8.18 -4.06
C VAL A 16 -6.09 8.63 -5.38
N THR A 17 -5.75 9.85 -5.79
CA THR A 17 -6.07 10.38 -7.12
C THR A 17 -4.83 10.26 -7.98
N LEU A 18 -4.95 9.57 -9.11
CA LEU A 18 -3.85 9.33 -10.04
C LEU A 18 -4.18 9.95 -11.40
N PRO A 19 -3.16 10.36 -12.18
CA PRO A 19 -3.37 10.73 -13.58
C PRO A 19 -3.99 9.57 -14.36
N ASP A 20 -4.89 9.88 -15.30
CA ASP A 20 -5.63 8.90 -16.11
C ASP A 20 -4.72 7.84 -16.76
N LYS A 21 -3.62 8.30 -17.37
CA LYS A 21 -2.61 7.42 -17.97
C LYS A 21 -2.04 6.40 -16.97
N THR A 22 -1.78 6.82 -15.74
CA THR A 22 -1.24 5.95 -14.68
C THR A 22 -2.29 4.97 -14.19
N GLY A 23 -3.54 5.41 -14.03
CA GLY A 23 -4.66 4.54 -13.68
C GLY A 23 -4.84 3.40 -14.69
N ALA A 24 -4.87 3.74 -15.99
CA ALA A 24 -5.00 2.75 -17.06
C ALA A 24 -3.85 1.73 -17.08
N LEU A 25 -2.62 2.15 -16.73
CA LEU A 25 -1.48 1.22 -16.64
C LEU A 25 -1.62 0.27 -15.45
N ILE A 26 -2.09 0.75 -14.28
CA ILE A 26 -2.33 -0.09 -13.10
C ILE A 26 -3.44 -1.12 -13.39
N GLU A 27 -4.51 -0.73 -14.09
CA GLU A 27 -5.57 -1.64 -14.50
C GLU A 27 -5.06 -2.76 -15.43
N LYS A 28 -4.21 -2.41 -16.39
CA LYS A 28 -3.56 -3.39 -17.28
C LYS A 28 -2.66 -4.33 -16.50
N LEU A 29 -1.82 -3.79 -15.61
CA LEU A 29 -0.94 -4.61 -14.76
C LEU A 29 -1.75 -5.56 -13.88
N ALA A 30 -2.83 -5.06 -13.26
CA ALA A 30 -3.69 -5.87 -12.40
C ALA A 30 -4.33 -7.02 -13.18
N SER A 31 -4.75 -6.74 -14.42
CA SER A 31 -5.30 -7.74 -15.34
C SER A 31 -4.28 -8.81 -15.72
N VAL A 32 -3.02 -8.43 -15.97
CA VAL A 32 -1.92 -9.37 -16.31
C VAL A 32 -1.57 -10.27 -15.12
N GLU A 33 -1.52 -9.73 -13.90
CA GLU A 33 -1.21 -10.52 -12.68
C GLU A 33 -2.41 -11.30 -12.13
N GLY A 34 -3.61 -11.13 -12.70
CA GLY A 34 -4.83 -11.79 -12.22
C GLY A 34 -5.28 -11.31 -10.83
N ARG A 35 -5.06 -10.04 -10.50
CA ARG A 35 -5.42 -9.45 -9.19
C ARG A 35 -6.30 -8.22 -9.35
N SER A 36 -6.94 -7.78 -8.26
CA SER A 36 -7.77 -6.57 -8.29
C SER A 36 -6.91 -5.31 -8.41
N VAL A 37 -7.46 -4.27 -9.06
CA VAL A 37 -6.82 -2.95 -9.22
C VAL A 37 -6.39 -2.38 -7.87
N SER A 38 -7.25 -2.49 -6.85
CA SER A 38 -6.94 -2.04 -5.50
C SER A 38 -5.77 -2.79 -4.86
N SER A 39 -5.70 -4.11 -5.06
CA SER A 39 -4.59 -4.94 -4.56
C SER A 39 -3.28 -4.58 -5.26
N MET A 40 -3.32 -4.37 -6.58
CA MET A 40 -2.17 -3.93 -7.36
C MET A 40 -1.70 -2.55 -6.91
N ALA A 41 -2.61 -1.59 -6.77
CA ALA A 41 -2.27 -0.25 -6.29
C ALA A 41 -1.64 -0.28 -4.90
N ALA A 42 -2.20 -1.07 -3.98
CA ALA A 42 -1.63 -1.24 -2.64
C ALA A 42 -0.21 -1.82 -2.69
N TYR A 43 0.03 -2.82 -3.53
CA TYR A 43 1.36 -3.41 -3.72
C TYR A 43 2.37 -2.41 -4.29
N LEU A 44 1.98 -1.65 -5.32
CA LEU A 44 2.85 -0.63 -5.91
C LEU A 44 3.21 0.48 -4.93
N ILE A 45 2.24 0.92 -4.12
CA ILE A 45 2.46 1.92 -3.06
C ILE A 45 3.41 1.34 -2.00
N GLN A 46 3.17 0.11 -1.54
CA GLN A 46 4.03 -0.55 -0.54
C GLN A 46 5.47 -0.67 -1.06
N LYS A 47 5.65 -1.16 -2.29
CA LYS A 47 6.97 -1.28 -2.91
C LYS A 47 7.69 0.07 -3.00
N ALA A 48 6.99 1.14 -3.40
CA ALA A 48 7.59 2.47 -3.47
C ALA A 48 8.01 3.01 -2.09
N VAL A 49 7.25 2.69 -1.04
CA VAL A 49 7.59 3.01 0.36
C VAL A 49 8.81 2.20 0.80
N ASP A 50 8.85 0.90 0.52
CA ASP A 50 9.97 0.03 0.86
C ASP A 50 11.26 0.50 0.15
N ASP A 51 11.20 0.79 -1.15
CA ASP A 51 12.32 1.34 -1.93
C ASP A 51 12.82 2.68 -1.33
N ALA A 52 11.90 3.53 -0.86
CA ALA A 52 12.25 4.80 -0.23
C ALA A 52 12.90 4.61 1.15
N ARG A 53 12.44 3.61 1.91
CA ARG A 53 13.03 3.21 3.19
C ARG A 53 14.45 2.66 2.99
N GLU A 54 14.64 1.77 2.01
CA GLU A 54 15.95 1.20 1.69
C GLU A 54 16.95 2.26 1.24
N LYS A 55 16.48 3.30 0.53
CA LYS A 55 17.29 4.47 0.15
C LYS A 55 17.53 5.45 1.30
N GLY A 56 16.94 5.22 2.48
CA GLY A 56 17.04 6.10 3.64
C GLY A 56 16.30 7.44 3.50
N LEU A 57 15.38 7.57 2.54
CA LEU A 57 14.59 8.78 2.29
C LEU A 57 13.48 8.98 3.34
N ILE A 58 12.96 7.88 3.86
CA ILE A 58 11.97 7.85 4.93
C ILE A 58 12.44 6.90 6.02
N LYS A 59 12.15 7.25 7.27
CA LYS A 59 12.33 6.39 8.43
C LYS A 59 10.95 6.08 8.97
N ASP A 60 10.77 4.90 9.55
CA ASP A 60 9.57 4.65 10.33
C ASP A 60 9.54 5.68 11.46
N GLU A 61 8.54 6.57 11.45
CA GLU A 61 8.19 7.25 12.69
C GLU A 61 7.61 6.18 13.61
N GLU A 62 8.47 5.59 14.44
CA GLU A 62 8.05 4.97 15.69
C GLU A 62 7.31 6.04 16.47
N LYS A 63 5.98 6.04 16.38
CA LYS A 63 5.16 6.68 17.40
C LYS A 63 5.44 5.93 18.70
N GLY A 64 6.25 6.55 19.56
CA GLY A 64 6.34 6.22 20.98
C GLY A 64 5.00 6.33 21.69
#